data_AF-A0A930F960-F1
#
_entry.id   AF-A0A930F960-F1
#
_cell.length_a   1.000
_cell.length_b   1.000
_cell.length_c   1.000
_cell.angle_alpha   90.00
_cell.angle_beta   90.00
_cell.angle_gamma   90.00
#
_symmetry.space_group_name_H-M   'P 1'
#
loop_
_entity.id
_entity.type
_entity.pdbx_description
1 polymer ?
#
loop_
_entity_poly.entity_id
_entity_poly.type
_entity_poly.pdbx_seq_one_letter_code
_entity_poly.pdbx_strand_id
1 'polypeptide(L)'
;MATLFDLEGKEKRLAENNALMAEADFWNDQKKAQKIIRESNQLKALIETHHSLTDSFAELSEGISELSSSFDEDMNELISEEYAETM
;
A
#
# COMPACT_ATOMS: atom_id res chain seq x y z
N MET A 1 -9.99 -16.05 1.77
CA MET A 1 -11.08 -15.07 1.54
C MET A 1 -10.47 -13.76 1.04
N ALA A 2 -9.83 -13.77 -0.14
CA ALA A 2 -9.33 -12.56 -0.80
C ALA A 2 -9.14 -12.88 -2.29
N THR A 3 -10.20 -12.74 -3.08
CA THR A 3 -10.17 -13.04 -4.54
C THR A 3 -10.57 -11.83 -5.39
N LEU A 4 -10.88 -10.67 -4.77
CA LEU A 4 -11.23 -9.45 -5.50
C LEU A 4 -10.04 -8.51 -5.69
N PHE A 5 -9.09 -8.52 -4.75
CA PHE A 5 -7.85 -7.76 -4.81
C PHE A 5 -6.68 -8.73 -4.60
N ASP A 6 -6.18 -9.30 -5.70
CA ASP A 6 -5.01 -10.18 -5.68
C ASP A 6 -3.74 -9.35 -5.43
N LEU A 7 -3.52 -8.99 -4.16
CA LEU A 7 -2.36 -8.19 -3.74
C LEU A 7 -1.07 -9.00 -3.85
N GLU A 8 -1.09 -10.24 -3.36
CA GLU A 8 0.05 -11.17 -3.42
C GLU A 8 0.52 -11.39 -4.86
N GLY A 9 -0.41 -11.58 -5.80
CA GLY A 9 -0.09 -11.68 -7.22
C GLY A 9 0.48 -10.39 -7.81
N LYS A 10 0.04 -9.21 -7.35
CA LYS A 10 0.58 -7.91 -7.76
C LYS A 10 1.97 -7.66 -7.21
N GLU A 11 2.23 -8.02 -5.96
CA GLU A 11 3.55 -7.96 -5.34
C GLU A 11 4.53 -8.89 -6.05
N LYS A 12 4.11 -10.12 -6.33
CA LYS A 12 4.89 -11.06 -7.13
C LYS A 12 5.19 -10.51 -8.51
N ARG A 13 4.19 -9.91 -9.17
CA ARG A 13 4.37 -9.28 -10.49
C ARG A 13 5.36 -8.11 -10.46
N LEU A 14 5.31 -7.29 -9.41
CA LEU A 14 6.27 -6.21 -9.19
C LEU A 14 7.68 -6.76 -8.98
N ALA A 15 7.83 -7.84 -8.20
CA ALA A 15 9.12 -8.50 -7.99
C ALA A 15 9.69 -9.09 -9.30
N GLU A 16 8.85 -9.74 -10.12
CA GLU A 16 9.23 -10.22 -11.44
C GLU A 16 9.69 -9.09 -12.36
N ASN A 17 8.95 -7.97 -12.39
CA ASN A 17 9.34 -6.81 -13.19
C ASN A 17 10.66 -6.20 -12.71
N ASN A 18 10.89 -6.11 -11.40
CA ASN A 18 12.16 -5.64 -10.83
C ASN A 18 13.33 -6.58 -11.19
N ALA A 19 13.10 -7.89 -11.20
CA ALA A 19 14.09 -8.87 -11.64
C ALA A 19 14.43 -8.68 -13.13
N LEU A 20 13.41 -8.49 -13.98
CA LEU A 20 13.61 -8.19 -15.41
C LEU A 20 14.39 -6.89 -15.62
N MET A 21 14.15 -5.86 -14.82
CA MET A 21 14.87 -4.59 -14.88
C MET A 21 16.35 -4.70 -14.51
N ALA A 22 16.73 -5.72 -13.73
CA ALA A 22 18.10 -5.99 -13.33
C ALA A 22 18.90 -6.75 -14.41
N GLU A 23 18.24 -7.31 -15.43
CA GLU A 23 18.92 -7.98 -16.55
C GLU A 23 19.60 -6.95 -17.47
N ALA A 24 20.83 -7.24 -17.91
CA ALA A 24 21.59 -6.33 -18.77
C ALA A 24 20.89 -6.06 -20.11
N ASP A 25 20.20 -7.07 -20.65
CA ASP A 25 19.50 -6.98 -21.93
C ASP A 25 18.19 -6.19 -21.86
N PHE A 26 17.69 -5.88 -20.66
CA PHE A 26 16.46 -5.11 -20.47
C PHE A 26 16.55 -3.73 -21.13
N TRP A 27 17.72 -3.10 -21.05
CA TRP A 27 17.96 -1.76 -21.57
C TRP A 27 18.16 -1.74 -23.09
N ASN A 28 18.29 -2.91 -23.76
CA ASN A 28 18.44 -3.00 -25.21
C ASN A 28 17.16 -2.63 -25.97
N ASP A 29 15.99 -2.82 -25.36
CA ASP A 29 14.69 -2.42 -25.93
C ASP A 29 14.03 -1.34 -25.06
N GLN A 30 14.30 -0.08 -25.41
CA GLN A 30 13.77 1.08 -24.71
C GLN A 30 12.23 1.10 -24.63
N LYS A 31 11.51 0.60 -25.66
CA LYS A 31 10.04 0.60 -25.66
C LYS A 31 9.51 -0.44 -24.67
N LYS A 32 10.10 -1.63 -24.66
CA LYS A 32 9.76 -2.69 -23.71
C LYS A 32 10.10 -2.27 -22.28
N ALA A 33 11.27 -1.66 -22.07
CA ALA A 33 11.71 -1.15 -20.78
C ALA A 33 10.73 -0.10 -20.23
N GLN A 34 10.35 0.90 -21.03
CA GLN A 34 9.39 1.93 -20.60
C GLN A 34 8.02 1.34 -20.21
N LYS A 35 7.55 0.30 -20.92
CA LYS A 35 6.30 -0.37 -20.58
C LYS A 35 6.38 -1.04 -19.20
N ILE A 36 7.46 -1.79 -18.95
CA ILE A 36 7.67 -2.50 -17.68
C ILE A 36 7.88 -1.51 -16.52
N ILE A 37 8.59 -0.39 -16.75
CA ILE A 37 8.74 0.68 -15.75
C ILE A 37 7.37 1.25 -15.35
N ARG A 38 6.52 1.58 -16.33
CA ARG A 38 5.19 2.13 -16.06
C ARG A 38 4.31 1.15 -15.30
N GLU A 39 4.31 -0.12 -15.72
CA GLU A 39 3.58 -1.20 -15.03
C GLU A 39 4.05 -1.34 -13.58
N SER A 40 5.38 -1.34 -13.36
CA SER A 40 5.98 -1.47 -12.03
C SER A 40 5.62 -0.29 -11.12
N ASN A 41 5.68 0.94 -11.64
CA ASN A 41 5.31 2.12 -10.86
C ASN A 41 3.81 2.12 -10.50
N GLN A 42 2.94 1.67 -11.40
CA GLN A 42 1.51 1.54 -11.12
C GLN A 42 1.21 0.48 -10.07
N LEU A 43 1.87 -0.70 -10.18
CA LEU A 43 1.74 -1.77 -9.18
C LEU A 43 2.24 -1.31 -7.82
N LYS A 44 3.41 -0.66 -7.79
CA LYS A 44 4.02 -0.15 -6.57
C LYS A 44 3.12 0.87 -5.88
N ALA A 45 2.61 1.87 -6.61
CA ALA A 45 1.70 2.87 -6.04
C ALA A 45 0.44 2.22 -5.45
N LEU A 46 -0.16 1.25 -6.14
CA LEU A 46 -1.34 0.54 -5.64
C LEU A 46 -1.04 -0.26 -4.36
N ILE A 47 0.08 -0.98 -4.31
CA ILE A 47 0.49 -1.75 -3.13
C ILE A 47 0.78 -0.81 -1.96
N GLU A 48 1.54 0.26 -2.18
CA GLU A 48 1.86 1.26 -1.15
C GLU A 48 0.60 1.93 -0.60
N THR A 49 -0.35 2.33 -1.46
CA THR A 49 -1.64 2.88 -1.02
C THR A 49 -2.44 1.87 -0.20
N HIS A 50 -2.47 0.61 -0.61
CA HIS A 50 -3.17 -0.44 0.13
C HIS A 50 -2.55 -0.66 1.52
N HIS A 51 -1.21 -0.75 1.61
CA HIS A 51 -0.53 -0.91 2.89
C HIS A 51 -0.75 0.30 3.79
N SER A 52 -0.58 1.52 3.28
CA SER A 52 -0.84 2.75 4.04
C SER A 52 -2.25 2.80 4.60
N LEU A 53 -3.28 2.46 3.81
CA LEU A 53 -4.66 2.41 4.29
C LEU A 53 -4.88 1.32 5.34
N THR A 54 -4.22 0.17 5.18
CA THR A 54 -4.32 -0.94 6.14
C THR A 54 -3.68 -0.55 7.47
N ASP A 55 -2.52 0.09 7.43
CA ASP A 55 -1.78 0.54 8.60
C ASP A 55 -2.56 1.63 9.36
N SER A 56 -3.02 2.69 8.67
CA SER A 56 -3.85 3.73 9.29
C SER A 56 -5.15 3.18 9.87
N PHE A 57 -5.78 2.19 9.22
CA PHE A 57 -6.96 1.54 9.79
C PHE A 57 -6.64 0.72 11.05
N ALA A 58 -5.47 0.07 11.10
CA ALA A 58 -5.03 -0.67 12.28
C ALA A 58 -4.74 0.28 13.45
N GLU A 59 -4.07 1.41 13.19
CA GLU A 59 -3.79 2.48 14.18
C GLU A 59 -5.10 3.03 14.76
N LEU A 60 -6.03 3.45 13.89
CA LEU A 60 -7.37 3.88 14.31
C LEU A 60 -8.11 2.82 15.12
N SER A 61 -8.05 1.54 14.70
CA SER A 61 -8.70 0.45 15.42
C SER A 61 -8.11 0.22 16.81
N GLU A 62 -6.80 0.36 16.96
CA GLU A 62 -6.11 0.25 18.26
C GLU A 62 -6.51 1.42 19.17
N GLY A 63 -6.46 2.65 18.66
CA GLY A 63 -6.89 3.85 19.39
C GLY A 63 -8.35 3.76 19.85
N ILE A 64 -9.26 3.31 18.98
CA ILE A 64 -10.68 3.11 19.35
C ILE A 64 -10.82 2.02 20.43
N SER A 65 -10.06 0.93 20.36
CA SER A 65 -10.10 -0.13 21.38
C SER A 65 -9.65 0.40 22.73
N GLU A 66 -8.61 1.23 22.77
CA GLU A 66 -8.14 1.87 23.99
C GLU A 66 -9.19 2.83 24.56
N LEU A 67 -9.76 3.70 23.71
CA LEU A 67 -10.81 4.63 24.09
C LEU A 67 -12.07 3.93 24.62
N SER A 68 -12.41 2.77 24.06
CA SER A 68 -13.54 1.95 24.52
C SER A 68 -13.30 1.33 25.91
N SER A 69 -12.03 1.14 26.29
CA SER A 69 -11.64 0.60 27.59
C SER A 69 -11.57 1.68 28.66
N SER A 70 -11.13 2.89 28.29
CA SER A 70 -11.12 4.07 29.13
C SER A 70 -11.28 5.31 28.27
N PHE A 71 -12.40 6.03 28.44
CA PHE A 71 -12.64 7.24 27.65
C PHE A 71 -11.73 8.39 28.09
N ASP A 72 -11.08 9.01 27.12
CA ASP A 72 -10.24 10.21 27.26
C ASP A 72 -10.58 11.18 26.12
N GLU A 73 -10.90 12.42 26.45
CA GLU A 73 -11.42 13.41 25.50
C GLU A 73 -10.34 13.90 24.52
N ASP A 74 -9.11 14.09 25.00
CA ASP A 74 -7.97 14.52 24.18
C ASP A 74 -7.59 13.41 23.18
N MET A 75 -7.61 12.15 23.63
CA MET A 75 -7.38 10.98 22.76
C MET A 75 -8.48 10.83 21.71
N ASN A 76 -9.75 11.07 22.08
CA ASN A 76 -10.86 11.01 21.13
C ASN A 76 -10.77 12.11 20.04
N GLU A 77 -10.30 13.31 20.39
CA GLU A 77 -10.02 14.37 19.42
C GLU A 77 -8.91 13.95 18.45
N LEU A 78 -7.79 13.42 18.97
CA LEU A 78 -6.68 12.92 18.15
C LEU A 78 -7.12 11.85 17.13
N ILE A 79 -7.86 10.83 17.59
CA ILE A 79 -8.38 9.75 16.72
C ILE A 79 -9.35 10.32 15.67
N SER A 80 -10.14 11.33 16.03
CA SER A 80 -11.08 11.97 15.11
C SER A 80 -10.36 12.75 14.00
N GLU A 81 -9.25 13.42 14.33
CA GLU A 81 -8.38 14.09 13.36
C GLU A 81 -7.71 13.06 12.44
N GLU A 82 -7.12 12.00 12.98
CA GLU A 82 -6.48 10.91 12.22
C GLU A 82 -7.47 10.24 11.24
N TYR A 83 -8.70 10.00 11.68
CA TYR A 83 -9.76 9.46 10.82
C TYR A 83 -10.07 10.41 9.65
N ALA A 84 -10.11 11.71 9.89
CA ALA A 84 -10.37 12.72 8.86
C ALA A 84 -9.21 12.89 7.87
N GLU A 85 -7.97 12.62 8.28
CA GLU A 85 -6.82 12.60 7.37
C GLU A 85 -6.75 11.34 6.50
N THR A 86 -7.26 10.21 7.01
CA THR A 86 -7.21 8.91 6.34
C THR A 86 -8.33 8.72 5.30
N MET A 87 -9.47 9.40 5.46
CA MET A 87 -10.70 9.23 4.64
C MET A 87 -10.96 10.39 3.68
#